data_AF-A0A1V5B072-F1
#
_entry.id   AF-A0A1V5B072-F1
#
_cell.length_a   1.000
_cell.length_b   1.000
_cell.length_c   1.000
_cell.angle_alpha   90.00
_cell.angle_beta   90.00
_cell.angle_gamma   90.00
#
_symmetry.space_group_name_H-M   'P 1'
#
loop_
_entity.id
_entity.type
_entity.pdbx_description
1 polymer ?
#
loop_
_entity_poly.entity_id
_entity_poly.type
_entity_poly.pdbx_seq_one_letter_code
_entity_poly.pdbx_strand_id
1 'polypeptide(L)' 'MPNTWLIYGQGLVDHNRQERCILKKVDEVYKEFESSLKSITTPQPGKVDDFLKCLQDKLDEHLETAPVNNTIDKVF' A
#
# COMPACT_ATOMS: atom_id res chain seq x y z
N MET A 1 28.63 -0.10 7.25
CA MET A 1 28.25 1.30 7.60
C MET A 1 26.73 1.35 7.64
N PRO A 2 26.09 1.73 8.75
CA PRO A 2 24.63 1.86 8.80
C PRO A 2 24.16 3.02 7.91
N ASN A 3 23.11 2.81 7.12
CA ASN A 3 22.51 3.86 6.32
C ASN A 3 21.50 4.63 7.17
N THR A 4 21.54 5.96 7.06
CA THR A 4 20.79 6.87 7.93
C THR A 4 19.84 7.70 7.09
N TRP A 5 18.55 7.63 7.39
CA TRP A 5 17.51 8.39 6.71
C TRP A 5 17.22 9.64 7.55
N LEU A 6 17.48 10.82 6.98
CA LEU A 6 17.19 12.10 7.60
C LEU A 6 15.84 12.62 7.09
N ILE A 7 14.86 12.75 7.99
CA ILE A 7 13.52 13.21 7.65
C ILE A 7 13.42 14.69 8.02
N TYR A 8 13.09 15.53 7.04
CA TYR A 8 12.90 16.97 7.22
C TYR A 8 11.45 17.34 6.96
N GLY A 9 10.89 18.13 7.87
CA GLY A 9 9.60 18.79 7.70
C GLY A 9 9.79 20.23 7.28
N GLN A 10 8.78 20.80 6.62
CA GLN A 10 8.76 22.21 6.28
C GLN A 10 8.24 23.02 7.47
N GLY A 11 8.99 24.04 7.87
CA GLY A 11 8.55 25.06 8.82
C GLY A 11 8.60 26.44 8.17
N LEU A 12 7.64 27.30 8.48
CA LEU A 12 7.70 28.71 8.12
C LEU A 12 8.37 29.48 9.25
N VAL A 13 9.29 30.37 8.90
CA VAL A 13 9.85 31.35 9.82
C VAL A 13 9.66 32.72 9.21
N ASP A 14 9.01 33.62 9.93
CA ASP A 14 8.94 35.04 9.55
C ASP A 14 10.31 35.66 9.83
N HIS A 15 11.01 35.99 8.76
CA HIS A 15 12.24 36.76 8.84
C HIS A 15 12.08 38.01 8.00
N ASN A 16 11.95 39.17 8.66
CA ASN A 16 11.82 40.48 8.02
C ASN A 16 10.69 40.57 6.98
N ARG A 17 9.46 40.17 7.33
CA ARG A 17 8.26 40.26 6.46
C ARG A 17 8.35 39.43 5.18
N GLN A 18 9.25 38.46 5.14
CA GLN A 18 9.33 37.44 4.11
C GLN A 18 9.21 36.09 4.78
N GLU A 19 8.12 35.38 4.49
CA GLU A 19 7.95 34.00 4.91
C GLU A 19 8.99 33.15 4.17
N ARG A 20 9.99 32.65 4.92
CA ARG A 20 10.97 31.71 4.37
C ARG A 20 10.62 30.30 4.82
N CYS A 21 10.44 29.42 3.84
CA CYS A 21 10.37 27.99 4.09
C CYS A 21 11.74 27.49 4.52
N ILE A 22 11.85 27.04 5.77
CA ILE A 22 13.03 26.35 6.27
C ILE A 22 12.72 24.86 6.45
N LEU A 23 13.72 24.03 6.18
CA LEU A 23 13.64 22.62 6.51
C LEU A 23 14.08 22.43 7.96
N LYS A 24 13.19 21.89 8.79
CA LYS A 24 13.50 21.47 10.15
C LYS A 24 13.65 19.96 10.14
N LYS A 25 14.75 19.45 10.70
CA LYS A 25 14.91 18.00 10.89
C LYS A 25 13.82 17.54 11.86
N VAL A 26 12.96 16.65 11.38
CA VAL A 26 11.83 16.09 12.14
C VAL A 26 12.25 14.78 12.79
N ASP A 27 12.99 13.95 12.07
CA ASP A 27 13.35 12.63 12.56
C ASP A 27 14.63 12.10 11.90
N GLU A 28 15.21 11.06 12.48
CA GLU A 28 16.35 10.32 11.98
C GLU A 28 16.16 8.83 12.23
N VAL A 29 16.10 8.06 11.15
CA VAL A 29 15.90 6.63 11.23
C VAL A 29 17.15 5.91 10.72
N TYR A 30 17.76 5.13 11.61
CA TYR A 30 18.84 4.22 11.28
C TYR A 30 18.25 2.88 10.88
N LYS A 31 18.44 2.48 9.61
CA LYS A 31 18.10 1.13 9.17
C LYS A 31 19.24 0.52 8.38
N GLU A 32 19.43 -0.77 8.58
CA GLU A 32 20.26 -1.57 7.68
C GLU A 32 19.63 -1.57 6.28
N PHE A 33 20.46 -1.28 5.27
CA PHE A 33 20.02 -1.12 3.88
C PHE A 33 19.30 -2.36 3.35
N GLU A 34 19.85 -3.54 3.60
CA GLU A 34 19.31 -4.84 3.18
C GLU A 34 17.93 -5.12 3.77
N SER A 35 17.73 -4.85 5.06
CA SER A 35 16.44 -5.04 5.74
C SER A 35 15.35 -4.10 5.18
N SER A 36 15.73 -2.85 4.89
CA SER A 36 14.80 -1.88 4.30
C SER A 36 14.41 -2.24 2.88
N LEU A 37 15.39 -2.64 2.05
CA LEU A 37 15.13 -3.12 0.69
C LEU A 37 14.20 -4.33 0.72
N LYS A 38 14.50 -5.33 1.55
CA LYS A 38 13.68 -6.52 1.69
C LYS A 38 12.25 -6.18 2.11
N SER A 39 12.06 -5.24 3.05
CA SER A 39 10.72 -4.82 3.47
C SER A 39 9.93 -4.11 2.38
N ILE A 40 10.59 -3.34 1.51
CA ILE A 40 9.92 -2.59 0.42
C ILE A 40 9.59 -3.53 -0.75
N THR A 41 10.47 -4.49 -1.04
CA THR A 41 10.30 -5.42 -2.15
C THR A 41 9.44 -6.64 -1.81
N THR A 42 9.17 -6.89 -0.53
CA THR A 42 8.29 -7.99 -0.11
C THR A 42 6.83 -7.53 -0.18
N PRO A 43 6.01 -8.06 -1.12
CA PRO A 43 4.59 -7.76 -1.15
C PRO A 43 3.94 -8.30 0.13
N GLN A 44 3.16 -7.46 0.80
CA GLN A 44 2.36 -7.88 1.94
C GLN A 44 0.92 -8.15 1.47
N PRO A 45 0.28 -9.23 1.97
CA PRO A 45 -1.13 -9.43 1.70
C PRO A 45 -1.92 -8.22 2.24
N GLY A 46 -2.82 -7.70 1.42
CA GLY A 46 -3.75 -6.65 1.82
C GLY A 46 -4.74 -7.15 2.88
N LYS A 47 -5.70 -6.30 3.27
CA LYS A 47 -6.72 -6.71 4.25
C LYS A 47 -7.57 -7.85 3.68
N VAL A 48 -7.81 -8.86 4.50
CA VAL A 48 -8.67 -10.00 4.13
C VAL A 48 -10.09 -9.52 3.81
N ASP A 49 -10.58 -8.48 4.49
CA ASP A 49 -11.88 -7.88 4.22
C ASP A 49 -11.99 -7.31 2.80
N ASP A 50 -10.94 -6.67 2.29
CA ASP A 50 -10.90 -6.14 0.92
C ASP A 50 -10.95 -7.28 -0.10
N PHE A 51 -10.28 -8.39 0.20
CA PHE A 51 -10.33 -9.61 -0.60
C PHE A 51 -11.74 -10.24 -0.58
N LEU A 52 -12.35 -10.37 0.60
CA LEU A 52 -13.69 -10.94 0.76
C LEU A 52 -14.74 -10.09 0.04
N LYS A 53 -14.62 -8.76 0.11
CA LYS A 53 -15.51 -7.86 -0.63
C LYS A 53 -15.39 -8.06 -2.13
N CYS A 54 -14.16 -8.11 -2.66
CA CYS A 54 -13.93 -8.38 -4.08
C CYS A 54 -14.48 -9.76 -4.51
N LEU A 55 -14.44 -10.75 -3.61
CA LEU A 55 -15.03 -12.06 -3.86
C LEU A 55 -16.57 -12.00 -3.89
N GLN A 56 -17.18 -11.28 -2.96
CA GLN A 56 -18.64 -11.10 -2.90
C GLN A 56 -19.15 -10.34 -4.13
N ASP A 57 -18.50 -9.24 -4.50
CA ASP A 57 -18.88 -8.44 -5.68
C ASP A 57 -18.89 -9.30 -6.95
N LYS A 58 -17.87 -10.14 -7.15
CA LYS A 58 -17.81 -11.08 -8.28
C LYS A 58 -18.86 -12.17 -8.20
N LEU A 59 -19.18 -12.65 -7.00
CA LEU A 59 -20.20 -13.67 -6.82
C LEU A 59 -21.58 -13.11 -7.19
N ASP A 60 -21.89 -11.90 -6.72
CA ASP A 60 -23.15 -11.21 -7.02
C ASP A 60 -23.29 -10.91 -8.53
N GLU A 61 -22.21 -10.49 -9.20
CA GLU A 61 -22.20 -10.32 -10.67
C GLU A 61 -22.62 -11.60 -11.43
N HIS A 62 -22.24 -12.77 -10.91
CA HIS A 62 -22.53 -14.06 -11.53
C HIS A 62 -23.82 -14.73 -11.05
N LEU A 63 -24.43 -14.27 -9.96
CA LEU A 63 -25.69 -14.82 -9.43
C LEU A 63 -26.93 -14.25 -10.14
N GLU A 64 -26.86 -13.03 -10.68
CA GLU A 64 -27.94 -12.43 -11.50
C GLU A 64 -28.13 -13.12 -12.85
N THR A 65 -27.19 -13.98 -13.25
CA THR A 65 -27.30 -14.80 -14.46
C THR A 65 -27.45 -16.25 -14.05
N ALA A 66 -28.55 -16.90 -14.42
CA ALA A 66 -28.72 -18.33 -14.13
C ALA A 66 -27.48 -19.10 -14.61
N PRO A 67 -26.79 -19.85 -13.73
CA PRO A 67 -25.56 -20.53 -14.12
C PRO A 67 -25.89 -21.54 -15.21
N VAL A 68 -25.20 -21.44 -16.35
CA VAL A 68 -25.28 -22.47 -17.40
C VAL A 68 -24.52 -23.69 -16.89
N ASN A 69 -25.25 -24.55 -16.18
CA ASN A 69 -24.72 -25.81 -15.70
C ASN A 69 -24.57 -26.75 -16.90
N ASN A 70 -23.41 -26.71 -17.55
CA ASN A 70 -23.06 -27.69 -18.58
C ASN A 70 -22.81 -29.02 -17.88
N THR A 71 -23.87 -29.81 -17.70
CA THR A 71 -23.74 -31.16 -17.19
C THR A 71 -23.01 -32.02 -18.21
N ILE A 72 -21.95 -32.71 -17.76
CA ILE A 72 -21.20 -33.69 -18.55
C ILE A 72 -22.00 -35.01 -18.56
N ASP A 73 -23.28 -34.97 -18.95
CA ASP A 73 -24.18 -36.13 -18.88
C ASP A 73 -24.19 -36.99 -20.15
N LYS A 74 -23.28 -36.76 -21.11
CA LYS A 74 -23.17 -37.63 -22.28
C LYS A 74 -21.74 -37.81 -22.76
N VAL A 75 -21.04 -38.71 -22.07
CA VAL A 75 -19.91 -39.46 -22.62
C VAL A 75 -20.24 -40.95 -22.50
N PHE A 76 -21.28 -41.42 -23.19
CA PHE A 76 -21.48 -42.81 -23.60
C PHE A 76 -22.39 -42.85 -24.84
#